data_AF-A0AAE1R2G1-F1
#
_entry.id   AF-A0AAE1R2G1-F1
#
_cell.length_a   1.000
_cell.length_b   1.000
_cell.length_c   1.000
_cell.angle_alpha   90.00
_cell.angle_beta   90.00
_cell.angle_gamma   90.00
#
_symmetry.space_group_name_H-M   'P 1'
#
loop_
_entity.id
_entity.type
_entity.pdbx_description
1 polymer ?
#
loop_
_entity_poly.entity_id
_entity_poly.type
_entity_poly.pdbx_seq_one_letter_code
_entity_poly.pdbx_strand_id
1 'polypeptide(L)'
;MLHFDILFYLSALRMQINNQNIYYQPKQIHEIKDFLLTARRKDARSVKIKKNKGMVKFKVRCSKYLYTLCVSDFEKANKLKQSLPPGLSVQDL
;
A
#
# COMPACT_ATOMS: atom_id res chain seq x y z
N MET A 1 -23.65 2.40 19.13
CA MET A 1 -23.63 2.59 17.65
C MET A 1 -22.79 3.80 17.25
N LEU A 2 -23.05 4.99 17.79
CA LEU A 2 -22.33 6.25 17.45
C LEU A 2 -20.81 6.29 17.71
N HIS A 3 -20.27 5.46 18.60
CA HIS A 3 -18.82 5.46 18.92
C HIS A 3 -17.96 4.82 17.81
N PHE A 4 -18.53 3.88 17.04
CA PHE A 4 -17.82 3.25 15.92
C PHE A 4 -17.72 4.18 14.70
N ASP A 5 -18.71 5.05 14.49
CA ASP A 5 -18.74 6.01 13.39
C ASP A 5 -17.68 7.11 13.54
N ILE A 6 -17.44 7.59 14.77
CA ILE A 6 -16.44 8.63 15.05
C ILE A 6 -15.01 8.11 14.89
N LEU A 7 -14.73 6.87 15.33
CA LEU A 7 -13.43 6.23 15.14
C LEU A 7 -13.13 5.96 13.66
N PHE A 8 -14.17 5.61 12.88
CA PHE A 8 -14.06 5.47 11.43
C PHE A 8 -13.68 6.82 10.79
N TYR A 9 -14.35 7.91 11.17
CA TYR A 9 -14.06 9.26 10.66
C TYR A 9 -12.67 9.78 11.07
N LEU A 10 -12.24 9.56 12.32
CA LEU A 10 -10.90 9.96 12.79
C LEU A 10 -9.79 9.14 12.15
N SER A 11 -10.04 7.87 11.83
CA SER A 11 -9.09 7.05 11.05
C SER A 11 -8.96 7.52 9.60
N ALA A 12 -10.06 8.02 9.01
CA ALA A 12 -10.07 8.65 7.69
C ALA A 12 -9.38 10.02 7.70
N LEU A 13 -9.55 10.81 8.77
CA LEU A 13 -8.86 12.10 8.94
C LEU A 13 -7.34 11.93 9.12
N ARG A 14 -6.91 10.86 9.80
CA ARG A 14 -5.47 10.51 9.95
C ARG A 14 -4.79 10.13 8.63
N MET A 15 -5.54 9.96 7.54
CA MET A 15 -5.01 9.76 6.18
C MET A 15 -4.63 11.05 5.43
N GLN A 16 -4.80 12.25 6.02
CA GLN A 16 -4.55 13.51 5.30
C GLN A 16 -3.26 14.26 5.64
N ILE A 17 -2.46 13.83 6.62
CA ILE A 17 -1.22 14.55 6.97
C ILE A 17 -0.04 13.95 6.20
N ASN A 18 0.06 14.31 4.91
CA ASN A 18 1.31 14.59 4.18
C ASN A 18 1.01 14.66 2.67
N ASN A 19 0.72 15.89 2.25
CA ASN A 19 0.83 16.53 0.93
C ASN A 19 0.77 15.66 -0.35
N GLN A 20 -0.12 16.05 -1.27
CA GLN A 20 -0.49 15.44 -2.56
C GLN A 20 -1.67 14.43 -2.52
N ASN A 21 -2.86 14.91 -2.11
CA ASN A 21 -4.14 14.26 -2.39
C ASN A 21 -4.53 14.45 -3.86
N ILE A 22 -3.93 13.65 -4.75
CA ILE A 22 -4.58 13.33 -6.01
C ILE A 22 -5.59 12.23 -5.67
N TYR A 23 -6.85 12.34 -6.09
CA TYR A 23 -7.91 11.34 -5.88
C TYR A 23 -7.52 10.02 -6.56
N TYR A 24 -6.73 9.21 -5.87
CA TYR A 24 -6.26 7.92 -6.37
C TYR A 24 -7.36 6.91 -6.13
N GLN A 25 -8.01 6.46 -7.21
CA GLN A 25 -8.91 5.31 -7.13
C GLN A 25 -8.09 4.12 -6.54
N PRO A 26 -8.43 3.61 -5.35
CA PRO A 26 -7.70 2.50 -4.76
C PRO A 26 -8.09 1.20 -5.49
N LYS A 27 -7.10 0.35 -5.75
CA LYS A 27 -7.33 -1.01 -6.27
C LYS A 27 -6.64 -2.03 -5.37
N GLN A 28 -7.36 -3.07 -5.00
CA GLN A 28 -6.81 -4.18 -4.23
C GLN A 28 -6.28 -5.25 -5.17
N ILE A 29 -5.09 -5.77 -4.86
CA ILE A 29 -4.51 -6.96 -5.51
C ILE A 29 -4.57 -8.09 -4.48
N HIS A 30 -5.01 -9.27 -4.92
CA HIS A 30 -5.12 -10.46 -4.07
C HIS A 30 -3.88 -11.36 -4.22
N GLU A 31 -3.35 -11.46 -5.44
CA GLU A 31 -2.25 -12.36 -5.78
C GLU A 31 -0.88 -11.65 -5.77
N ILE A 32 0.14 -12.34 -5.24
CA ILE A 32 1.52 -11.84 -5.20
C ILE A 32 2.08 -11.69 -6.63
N LYS A 33 1.70 -12.58 -7.55
CA LYS A 33 2.15 -12.56 -8.95
C LYS A 33 1.77 -11.23 -9.63
N ASP A 34 0.51 -10.84 -9.49
CA ASP A 34 -0.03 -9.59 -10.05
C ASP A 34 0.61 -8.36 -9.41
N PHE A 35 0.93 -8.44 -8.12
CA PHE A 35 1.65 -7.38 -7.43
C PHE A 35 3.07 -7.19 -8.00
N LEU A 36 3.83 -8.27 -8.21
CA LEU A 36 5.18 -8.19 -8.78
C LEU A 36 5.16 -7.70 -10.23
N LEU A 37 4.16 -8.10 -11.02
CA LEU A 37 3.95 -7.54 -12.36
C LEU A 37 3.66 -6.05 -12.28
N THR A 38 2.82 -5.62 -11.34
CA THR A 38 2.47 -4.21 -11.15
C THR A 38 3.67 -3.36 -10.73
N ALA A 39 4.50 -3.86 -9.81
CA ALA A 39 5.70 -3.17 -9.34
C ALA A 39 6.78 -2.99 -10.42
N ARG A 40 6.80 -3.85 -11.45
CA ARG A 40 7.74 -3.76 -12.58
C ARG A 40 7.24 -2.88 -13.73
N ARG A 41 6.01 -2.37 -13.69
CA ARG A 41 5.49 -1.53 -14.76
C ARG A 41 6.23 -0.20 -14.81
N LYS A 42 6.41 0.35 -16.02
CA LYS A 42 7.05 1.65 -16.26
C LYS A 42 6.36 2.82 -15.56
N ASP A 43 5.07 2.71 -15.26
CA ASP A 43 4.29 3.74 -14.56
C ASP A 43 4.33 3.63 -13.03
N ALA A 44 4.97 2.59 -12.47
CA ALA A 44 5.17 2.45 -11.04
C ALA A 44 6.26 3.43 -10.57
N ARG A 45 5.90 4.32 -9.64
CA ARG A 45 6.79 5.39 -9.14
C ARG A 45 7.41 5.06 -7.80
N SER A 46 6.61 4.54 -6.87
CA SER A 46 7.08 4.20 -5.53
C SER A 46 6.21 3.15 -4.87
N VAL A 47 6.77 2.48 -3.87
CA VAL A 47 6.07 1.53 -3.00
C VAL A 47 6.13 2.02 -1.58
N LYS A 48 4.96 2.20 -0.98
CA LYS A 48 4.82 2.50 0.45
C LYS A 48 4.47 1.22 1.19
N ILE A 49 5.34 0.79 2.10
CA ILE A 49 5.13 -0.41 2.93
C ILE A 49 4.61 0.05 4.27
N LYS A 50 3.33 -0.22 4.56
CA LYS A 50 2.71 0.13 5.83
C LYS A 50 2.56 -1.12 6.69
N LYS A 51 3.17 -1.10 7.88
CA LYS A 51 3.00 -2.19 8.86
C LYS A 51 1.82 -1.86 9.80
N ASN A 52 0.86 -2.76 9.88
CA ASN A 52 -0.24 -2.74 10.84
C ASN A 52 -0.11 -3.92 11.83
N LYS A 53 -0.87 -3.89 12.92
CA LYS A 53 -0.95 -5.00 13.87
C LYS A 53 -1.53 -6.24 13.17
N GLY A 54 -0.67 -7.19 12.81
CA GLY A 54 -1.03 -8.46 12.16
C GLY A 54 -1.12 -8.44 10.63
N MET A 55 -0.75 -7.34 9.96
CA MET A 55 -0.77 -7.29 8.50
C MET A 55 0.20 -6.23 7.97
N VAL A 56 0.86 -6.55 6.84
CA VAL A 56 1.67 -5.60 6.08
C VAL A 56 0.94 -5.26 4.79
N LYS A 57 0.82 -3.95 4.50
CA LYS A 57 0.23 -3.45 3.25
C LYS A 57 1.29 -2.88 2.34
N PHE A 58 1.45 -3.47 1.16
CA PHE A 58 2.32 -2.95 0.10
C PHE A 58 1.49 -2.08 -0.84
N LYS A 59 1.77 -0.78 -0.86
CA LYS A 59 1.02 0.21 -1.63
C LYS A 59 1.86 0.74 -2.79
N VAL A 60 1.62 0.27 -4.01
CA VAL A 60 2.31 0.72 -5.23
C VAL A 60 1.60 1.94 -5.81
N ARG A 61 2.32 3.05 -5.95
CA ARG A 61 1.87 4.26 -6.64
C ARG A 61 2.12 4.11 -8.14
N CYS A 62 1.06 3.99 -8.92
CA CYS A 62 1.12 4.03 -10.39
C CYS A 62 0.68 5.41 -10.92
N SER A 63 0.47 5.57 -12.23
CA SER A 63 -0.01 6.84 -12.79
C SER A 63 -1.44 7.17 -12.31
N LYS A 64 -2.39 6.23 -12.48
CA LYS A 64 -3.81 6.43 -12.16
C LYS A 64 -4.18 5.88 -10.77
N TYR A 65 -3.90 4.61 -10.53
CA TYR A 65 -4.36 3.89 -9.34
C TYR A 65 -3.29 3.78 -8.25
N LEU A 66 -3.76 3.63 -7.00
CA LEU A 66 -2.94 3.12 -5.90
C LEU A 66 -3.27 1.64 -5.71
N TYR A 67 -2.32 0.77 -6.03
CA TYR A 67 -2.51 -0.67 -5.86
C TYR A 67 -2.08 -1.10 -4.46
N THR A 68 -2.91 -1.87 -3.76
CA THR A 68 -2.59 -2.37 -2.42
C THR A 68 -2.64 -3.88 -2.37
N LEU A 69 -1.55 -4.51 -1.96
CA LEU A 69 -1.51 -5.91 -1.55
C LEU A 69 -1.47 -5.98 -0.02
N CYS A 70 -2.34 -6.80 0.55
CA CYS A 70 -2.42 -7.07 1.98
C CYS A 70 -1.82 -8.45 2.28
N VAL A 71 -0.82 -8.53 3.15
CA VAL A 71 -0.17 -9.78 3.54
C VAL A 71 -0.23 -9.92 5.05
N SER A 72 -0.86 -10.98 5.55
CA SER A 72 -0.96 -11.28 6.99
C SER A 72 0.32 -11.86 7.57
N ASP A 73 1.04 -12.65 6.79
CA ASP A 73 2.27 -13.35 7.18
C ASP A 73 3.50 -12.44 7.04
N PHE A 74 4.18 -12.19 8.16
CA PHE A 74 5.35 -11.31 8.24
C PHE A 74 6.58 -11.87 7.51
N GLU A 75 6.79 -13.19 7.52
CA GLU A 75 7.93 -13.79 6.84
C GLU A 75 7.78 -13.67 5.33
N LYS A 76 6.58 -13.93 4.82
CA LYS A 76 6.26 -13.72 3.40
C LYS A 76 6.39 -12.25 3.01
N ALA A 77 5.96 -11.33 3.87
CA ALA A 77 6.13 -9.91 3.62
C ALA A 77 7.62 -9.50 3.55
N ASN A 78 8.47 -10.04 4.42
CA ASN A 78 9.91 -9.76 4.38
C ASN A 78 10.58 -10.28 3.11
N LYS A 79 10.24 -11.50 2.68
CA LYS A 79 10.70 -12.05 1.39
C LYS A 79 10.20 -11.20 0.22
N LEU A 80 8.93 -10.77 0.25
CA LEU A 80 8.36 -9.93 -0.80
C LEU A 80 9.06 -8.56 -0.89
N LYS A 81 9.44 -7.96 0.25
CA LYS A 81 10.21 -6.72 0.28
C LYS A 81 11.56 -6.86 -0.44
N GLN A 82 12.22 -8.01 -0.29
CA GLN A 82 13.49 -8.31 -0.97
C GLN A 82 13.31 -8.56 -2.48
N SER A 83 12.17 -9.10 -2.90
CA SER A 83 11.85 -9.34 -4.31
C SER A 83 11.44 -8.10 -5.10
N LEU A 84 11.36 -6.93 -4.47
CA LEU A 84 11.02 -5.68 -5.15
C LEU A 84 12.15 -5.25 -6.10
N PRO A 85 11.82 -4.68 -7.27
CA PRO A 85 12.83 -4.21 -8.21
C PRO A 85 13.68 -3.07 -7.59
N PRO A 86 15.02 -3.10 -7.73
CA PRO A 86 15.93 -2.16 -7.05
C PRO A 86 15.81 -0.70 -7.54
N GLY A 87 15.24 -0.48 -8.74
CA GLY A 87 14.99 0.85 -9.29
C GLY A 87 13.72 1.54 -8.76
N LEU A 88 12.95 0.88 -7.89
CA LEU A 88 11.69 1.39 -7.37
C LEU A 88 11.89 1.99 -5.99
N SER A 89 11.47 3.25 -5.80
CA SER A 89 11.61 3.93 -4.50
C SER A 89 10.72 3.26 -3.45
N VAL A 90 11.34 2.70 -2.41
CA VAL A 90 10.64 2.05 -1.28
C VAL A 90 10.63 2.99 -0.08
N GLN A 91 9.43 3.24 0.46
CA GLN A 91 9.23 4.04 1.68
C GLN A 91 8.52 3.19 2.73
N ASP A 92 9.11 3.06 3.91
CA ASP A 92 8.47 2.43 5.07
C ASP A 92 7.60 3.46 5.82
N LEU A 93 6.38 3.06 6.20
CA LEU A 93 5.34 3.88 6.86
C LEU A 93 4.76 3.22 8.12
#